data_AF-A0A7Z8KMT0-F1
#
_entry.id   AF-A0A7Z8KMT0-F1
#
_cell.length_a   1.000
_cell.length_b   1.000
_cell.length_c   1.000
_cell.angle_alpha   90.00
_cell.angle_beta   90.00
_cell.angle_gamma   90.00
#
_symmetry.space_group_name_H-M   'P 1'
#
loop_
_entity.id
_entity.type
_entity.pdbx_description
1 polymer ?
#
loop_
_entity_poly.entity_id
_entity_poly.type
_entity_poly.pdbx_seq_one_letter_code
_entity_poly.pdbx_strand_id
1 'polypeptide(L)'
;MISLKNARMLMAAILLLSSVQFASATIDDSVVSEIADDYYDVYGSPHLVANLACDDTFDRGDDAILYVNLMNDGQLTGYEANDDNIDDDLDEYGETMTRSFMSSELASDRAITTADSITATLSLVDTDAPIDIQLDTELLGSISSGRSLSSPAEFPIEIYDDAEAGTYRLKLFVTYRYQRDSAVTPPYGDVYYWYEDMNQTMYIDVVVEDEPYFKVIKTESDIQQGDKETVNITYANTGDNVAYDCIARISVVDPFTTTDDEAYLGDMYPGDSKTATFEVNVADDATVKSYAINTEVKYTDEHDDSQYSDDLKAPVDVGSSQSGLDGNIMIGAVVLVGIIGTPLYMRSRNKRKEE
;
A
#
# COMPACT_ATOMS: atom_id res chain seq x y z
N MET A 1 -11.46 -9.68 -18.05
CA MET A 1 -10.64 -10.85 -18.40
C MET A 1 -9.91 -10.59 -19.72
N ILE A 2 -8.68 -10.11 -19.65
CA ILE A 2 -7.83 -9.94 -20.83
C ILE A 2 -7.29 -11.34 -21.20
N SER A 3 -7.51 -11.76 -22.45
CA SER A 3 -7.09 -13.08 -22.97
C SER A 3 -5.58 -13.30 -22.78
N LEU A 4 -5.16 -14.52 -22.42
CA LEU A 4 -3.75 -14.91 -22.25
C LEU A 4 -2.86 -14.58 -23.47
N LYS A 5 -3.44 -14.44 -24.67
CA LYS A 5 -2.73 -13.98 -25.88
C LYS A 5 -2.36 -12.50 -25.84
N ASN A 6 -3.18 -11.66 -25.20
CA ASN A 6 -2.96 -10.22 -25.07
C ASN A 6 -1.95 -9.92 -23.95
N ALA A 7 -1.89 -10.76 -22.91
CA ALA A 7 -0.86 -10.66 -21.86
C ALA A 7 0.56 -10.91 -22.41
N ARG A 8 0.71 -11.85 -23.36
CA ARG A 8 1.99 -12.12 -24.03
C ARG A 8 2.42 -11.02 -25.01
N MET A 9 1.49 -10.28 -25.61
CA MET A 9 1.82 -9.07 -26.38
C MET A 9 2.21 -7.90 -25.48
N LEU A 10 1.58 -7.74 -24.32
CA LEU A 10 1.94 -6.69 -23.36
C LEU A 10 3.33 -6.91 -22.75
N MET A 11 3.68 -8.16 -22.37
CA MET A 11 5.05 -8.47 -21.91
C MET A 11 6.11 -8.25 -23.00
N ALA A 12 5.79 -8.52 -24.26
CA ALA A 12 6.71 -8.25 -25.37
C ALA A 12 6.86 -6.74 -25.64
N ALA A 13 5.83 -5.93 -25.40
CA ALA A 13 5.90 -4.47 -25.50
C ALA A 13 6.72 -3.86 -24.34
N ILE A 14 6.57 -4.38 -23.11
CA ILE A 14 7.34 -3.91 -21.93
C ILE A 14 8.83 -4.32 -22.03
N LEU A 15 9.14 -5.50 -22.59
CA LEU A 15 10.52 -5.92 -22.88
C LEU A 15 11.16 -5.22 -24.10
N LEU A 16 10.40 -4.48 -24.90
CA LEU A 16 10.92 -3.65 -25.99
C LEU A 16 11.12 -2.18 -25.58
N LEU A 17 10.60 -1.77 -24.42
CA LEU A 17 10.85 -0.45 -23.82
C LEU A 17 12.11 -0.42 -22.94
N SER A 18 12.64 -1.58 -22.53
CA SER A 18 13.90 -1.69 -21.77
C SER A 18 15.17 -1.63 -22.64
N SER A 19 15.03 -1.41 -23.94
CA SER A 19 16.16 -1.20 -24.86
C SER A 19 15.96 0.02 -25.74
N VAL A 20 15.46 1.13 -25.18
CA VAL A 20 15.76 2.44 -25.78
C VAL A 20 17.23 2.70 -25.51
N GLN A 21 18.10 2.22 -26.41
CA GLN A 21 19.42 2.80 -26.53
C GLN A 21 19.19 4.27 -26.87
N PHE A 22 19.32 5.15 -25.87
CA PHE A 22 19.53 6.55 -26.14
C PHE A 22 20.83 6.62 -26.91
N ALA A 23 20.73 6.77 -28.23
CA ALA A 23 21.83 7.28 -29.01
C ALA A 23 22.02 8.73 -28.56
N SER A 24 22.79 8.94 -27.50
CA SER A 24 23.40 10.24 -27.26
C SER A 24 24.32 10.46 -28.45
N ALA A 25 23.95 11.39 -29.32
CA ALA A 25 24.91 11.95 -30.26
C ALA A 25 25.90 12.76 -29.41
N THR A 26 26.89 12.08 -28.84
CA THR A 26 28.03 12.73 -28.20
C THR A 26 28.81 13.40 -29.32
N ILE A 27 28.88 14.73 -29.29
CA ILE A 27 29.87 15.43 -30.11
C ILE A 27 31.24 14.97 -29.59
N ASP A 28 32.10 14.52 -30.51
CA ASP A 28 33.43 14.06 -30.16
C ASP A 28 34.21 15.23 -29.56
N ASP A 29 34.68 15.06 -28.33
CA ASP A 29 35.40 16.06 -27.55
C ASP A 29 36.60 16.61 -28.35
N SER A 30 37.26 15.73 -29.12
CA SER A 30 38.40 16.11 -29.94
C SER A 30 38.04 17.02 -31.12
N VAL A 31 36.79 16.97 -31.61
CA VAL A 31 36.31 17.83 -32.70
C VAL A 31 35.92 19.20 -32.16
N VAL A 32 35.42 19.28 -30.92
CA VAL A 32 35.06 20.56 -30.30
C VAL A 32 36.31 21.31 -29.86
N SER A 33 37.31 20.62 -29.30
CA SER A 33 38.60 21.23 -28.92
C SER A 33 39.41 21.78 -30.11
N GLU A 34 39.04 21.45 -31.35
CA GLU A 34 39.65 22.02 -32.56
C GLU A 34 38.99 23.34 -33.02
N ILE A 35 37.79 23.66 -32.50
CA ILE A 35 36.98 24.81 -32.96
C ILE A 35 36.44 25.67 -31.81
N ALA A 36 36.64 25.28 -30.57
CA ALA A 36 36.21 25.99 -29.39
C ALA A 36 37.36 26.00 -28.38
N ASP A 37 37.53 27.15 -27.76
CA ASP A 37 38.47 27.35 -26.68
C ASP A 37 37.72 27.26 -25.37
N ASP A 38 38.33 26.50 -24.45
CA ASP A 38 37.90 26.32 -23.08
C ASP A 38 38.81 27.17 -22.20
N TYR A 39 38.31 28.30 -21.71
CA TYR A 39 39.07 29.24 -20.90
C TYR A 39 39.06 28.87 -19.41
N TYR A 40 38.12 28.06 -18.93
CA TYR A 40 37.92 27.75 -17.52
C TYR A 40 37.50 26.30 -17.26
N ASP A 41 38.36 25.57 -16.57
CA ASP A 41 37.97 24.35 -15.88
C ASP A 41 37.22 24.68 -14.58
N VAL A 42 35.90 24.49 -14.54
CA VAL A 42 35.10 24.69 -13.33
C VAL A 42 34.81 23.34 -12.65
N TYR A 43 35.09 23.26 -11.35
CA TYR A 43 34.93 22.03 -10.58
C TYR A 43 33.73 22.09 -9.66
N GLY A 44 32.86 21.10 -9.73
CA GLY A 44 31.72 20.93 -8.84
C GLY A 44 30.77 19.86 -9.38
N SER A 45 29.74 19.55 -8.59
CA SER A 45 28.67 18.68 -9.04
C SER A 45 27.40 18.98 -8.27
N PRO A 46 26.23 18.65 -8.81
CA PRO A 46 25.01 18.62 -8.02
C PRO A 46 25.12 17.51 -6.96
N HIS A 47 24.49 17.74 -5.81
CA HIS A 47 24.30 16.72 -4.80
C HIS A 47 22.87 16.87 -4.27
N LEU A 48 22.05 15.84 -4.51
CA LEU A 48 20.67 15.84 -4.06
C LEU A 48 20.55 15.12 -2.71
N VAL A 49 19.77 15.73 -1.82
CA VAL A 49 19.34 15.16 -0.54
C VAL A 49 17.81 15.14 -0.49
N ALA A 50 17.24 14.11 0.13
CA ALA A 50 15.80 13.91 0.24
C ALA A 50 15.35 13.99 1.69
N ASN A 51 14.15 14.51 1.91
CA ASN A 51 13.45 14.45 3.18
C ASN A 51 11.94 14.30 2.96
N LEU A 52 11.25 13.67 3.90
CA LEU A 52 9.79 13.69 3.94
C LEU A 52 9.30 15.09 4.32
N ALA A 53 8.25 15.53 3.65
CA ALA A 53 7.52 16.78 3.90
C ALA A 53 6.08 16.50 4.41
N CYS A 54 5.86 15.30 4.92
CA CYS A 54 4.62 14.80 5.52
C CYS A 54 4.94 14.01 6.79
N ASP A 55 3.90 13.45 7.42
CA ASP A 55 4.08 12.45 8.47
C ASP A 55 4.78 11.20 7.88
N ASP A 56 5.60 10.56 8.70
CA ASP A 56 6.29 9.31 8.36
C ASP A 56 5.65 8.09 9.03
N THR A 57 4.62 8.30 9.84
CA THR A 57 3.93 7.28 10.62
C THR A 57 2.51 7.05 10.08
N PHE A 58 2.12 5.78 9.93
CA PHE A 58 0.87 5.36 9.28
C PHE A 58 0.22 4.18 10.03
N ASP A 59 -1.11 4.09 9.89
CA ASP A 59 -1.90 2.98 10.41
C ASP A 59 -1.99 1.84 9.37
N ARG A 60 -2.45 0.67 9.80
CA ARG A 60 -2.69 -0.46 8.89
C ARG A 60 -3.89 -0.15 8.01
N GLY A 61 -3.81 -0.49 6.72
CA GLY A 61 -4.88 -0.21 5.76
C GLY A 61 -4.92 1.24 5.25
N ASP A 62 -3.96 2.08 5.64
CA ASP A 62 -3.93 3.48 5.21
C ASP A 62 -3.62 3.62 3.71
N ASP A 63 -4.45 4.44 3.04
CA ASP A 63 -4.17 5.04 1.74
C ASP A 63 -3.56 6.43 1.94
N ALA A 64 -2.26 6.58 1.67
CA ALA A 64 -1.51 7.81 1.92
C ALA A 64 -0.73 8.31 0.71
N ILE A 65 -0.23 9.55 0.79
CA ILE A 65 0.70 10.12 -0.21
C ILE A 65 1.97 10.54 0.52
N LEU A 66 3.10 9.95 0.13
CA LEU A 66 4.41 10.39 0.58
C LEU A 66 4.82 11.64 -0.20
N TYR A 67 4.94 12.75 0.51
CA TYR A 67 5.45 14.01 -0.03
C TYR A 67 6.96 14.07 0.18
N VAL A 68 7.73 13.85 -0.89
CA VAL A 68 9.19 13.82 -0.84
C VAL A 68 9.76 15.14 -1.35
N ASN A 69 10.42 15.89 -0.48
CA ASN A 69 11.16 17.07 -0.87
C ASN A 69 12.60 16.72 -1.24
N LEU A 70 13.09 17.26 -2.36
CA LEU A 70 14.50 17.20 -2.74
C LEU A 70 15.13 18.59 -2.63
N MET A 71 16.35 18.63 -2.11
CA MET A 71 17.20 19.81 -2.10
C MET A 71 18.53 19.50 -2.79
N ASN A 72 19.02 20.45 -3.58
CA ASN A 72 20.36 20.37 -4.13
C ASN A 72 21.33 21.19 -3.26
N ASP A 73 22.21 20.53 -2.53
CA ASP A 73 23.25 21.17 -1.73
C ASP A 73 24.64 21.12 -2.39
N GLY A 74 24.71 20.64 -3.65
CA GLY A 74 25.92 20.62 -4.46
C GLY A 74 26.58 21.99 -4.56
N GLN A 75 27.92 22.02 -4.49
CA GLN A 75 28.70 23.26 -4.45
C GLN A 75 29.74 23.31 -5.55
N LEU A 76 30.09 24.53 -5.93
CA LEU A 76 31.32 24.81 -6.68
C LEU A 76 32.50 24.59 -5.74
N THR A 77 33.45 23.78 -6.17
CA THR A 77 34.62 23.37 -5.38
C THR A 77 35.90 24.06 -5.84
N GLY A 78 35.96 24.53 -7.08
CA GLY A 78 37.10 25.25 -7.62
C GLY A 78 36.84 25.77 -9.03
N TYR A 79 37.79 26.56 -9.51
CA TYR A 79 37.91 26.92 -10.92
C TYR A 79 39.39 27.15 -11.24
N GLU A 80 39.80 26.82 -12.45
CA GLU A 80 41.15 27.02 -12.98
C GLU A 80 41.03 27.68 -14.36
N ALA A 81 41.93 28.61 -14.67
CA ALA A 81 41.93 29.30 -15.97
C ALA A 81 42.95 28.63 -16.89
N ASN A 82 42.59 28.45 -18.16
CA ASN A 82 43.48 27.89 -19.16
C ASN A 82 44.29 29.02 -19.82
N ASP A 83 45.47 29.30 -19.24
CA ASP A 83 46.34 30.40 -19.68
C ASP A 83 46.76 30.27 -21.15
N ASP A 84 46.92 29.05 -21.67
CA ASP A 84 47.35 28.82 -23.07
C ASP A 84 46.27 29.31 -24.06
N ASN A 85 45.00 28.89 -23.86
CA ASN A 85 43.88 29.33 -24.69
C ASN A 85 43.64 30.84 -24.56
N ILE A 86 43.81 31.39 -23.36
CA ILE A 86 43.65 32.84 -23.12
C ILE A 86 44.71 33.64 -23.87
N ASP A 87 45.98 33.25 -23.77
CA ASP A 87 47.09 33.97 -24.39
C ASP A 87 47.01 33.91 -25.93
N ASP A 88 46.68 32.74 -26.50
CA ASP A 88 46.52 32.55 -27.94
C ASP A 88 45.41 33.48 -28.50
N ASP A 89 44.26 33.54 -27.82
CA ASP A 89 43.14 34.39 -28.23
C ASP A 89 43.35 35.88 -27.98
N LEU A 90 44.10 36.24 -26.94
CA LEU A 90 44.50 37.63 -26.70
C LEU A 90 45.37 38.16 -27.85
N ASP A 91 46.28 37.32 -28.36
CA ASP A 91 47.13 37.65 -29.48
C ASP A 91 46.35 37.71 -30.81
N GLU A 92 45.37 36.83 -31.02
CA GLU A 92 44.58 36.77 -32.27
C GLU A 92 43.42 37.79 -32.32
N TYR A 93 42.61 37.88 -31.27
CA TYR A 93 41.33 38.63 -31.27
C TYR A 93 41.36 39.88 -30.37
N GLY A 94 42.31 39.98 -29.46
CA GLY A 94 42.51 41.12 -28.58
C GLY A 94 41.60 41.15 -27.34
N GLU A 95 42.08 41.89 -26.34
CA GLU A 95 41.58 41.92 -24.96
C GLU A 95 40.06 42.06 -24.78
N THR A 96 39.38 42.85 -25.61
CA THR A 96 37.93 43.06 -25.45
C THR A 96 37.11 41.85 -25.87
N MET A 97 37.52 41.17 -26.96
CA MET A 97 36.76 40.03 -27.47
C MET A 97 37.01 38.79 -26.63
N THR A 98 38.27 38.48 -26.33
CA THR A 98 38.66 37.34 -25.48
C THR A 98 37.96 37.40 -24.13
N ARG A 99 37.93 38.56 -23.46
CA ARG A 99 37.19 38.72 -22.20
C ARG A 99 35.69 38.52 -22.32
N SER A 100 35.10 38.81 -23.48
CA SER A 100 33.69 38.53 -23.73
C SER A 100 33.44 37.04 -23.82
N PHE A 101 34.32 36.27 -24.50
CA PHE A 101 34.22 34.82 -24.59
C PHE A 101 34.44 34.16 -23.23
N MET A 102 35.51 34.53 -22.52
CA MET A 102 35.77 34.11 -21.13
C MET A 102 34.56 34.38 -20.22
N SER A 103 33.94 35.56 -20.31
CA SER A 103 32.77 35.87 -19.49
C SER A 103 31.54 35.05 -19.88
N SER A 104 31.42 34.65 -21.14
CA SER A 104 30.30 33.84 -21.65
C SER A 104 30.42 32.40 -21.16
N GLU A 105 31.62 31.83 -21.24
CA GLU A 105 31.92 30.49 -20.76
C GLU A 105 31.71 30.39 -19.25
N LEU A 106 32.36 31.27 -18.47
CA LEU A 106 32.22 31.26 -17.01
C LEU A 106 30.76 31.44 -16.56
N ALA A 107 29.94 32.19 -17.32
CA ALA A 107 28.53 32.32 -17.02
C ALA A 107 27.77 30.99 -17.22
N SER A 108 28.16 30.22 -18.23
CA SER A 108 27.64 28.89 -18.55
C SER A 108 28.09 27.84 -17.53
N ASP A 109 29.37 27.79 -17.16
CA ASP A 109 29.91 26.74 -16.27
C ASP A 109 29.39 26.80 -14.85
N ARG A 110 28.87 27.96 -14.42
CA ARG A 110 28.16 28.07 -13.13
C ARG A 110 26.95 27.14 -13.05
N ALA A 111 26.46 26.63 -14.17
CA ALA A 111 25.42 25.62 -14.23
C ALA A 111 25.88 24.21 -13.78
N ILE A 112 27.18 23.95 -13.59
CA ILE A 112 27.73 22.62 -13.23
C ILE A 112 27.14 22.04 -11.94
N THR A 113 26.65 22.88 -11.05
CA THR A 113 26.01 22.44 -9.80
C THR A 113 24.51 22.26 -9.92
N THR A 114 23.90 22.49 -11.09
CA THR A 114 22.46 22.34 -11.31
C THR A 114 22.16 20.90 -11.73
N ALA A 115 21.28 20.24 -10.98
CA ALA A 115 20.70 18.97 -11.41
C ALA A 115 19.53 19.28 -12.34
N ASP A 116 19.59 18.79 -13.57
CA ASP A 116 18.58 18.99 -14.61
C ASP A 116 17.90 17.66 -14.97
N SER A 117 16.67 17.75 -15.49
CA SER A 117 15.90 16.58 -15.96
C SER A 117 15.81 15.44 -14.93
N ILE A 118 15.64 15.80 -13.66
CA ILE A 118 15.59 14.90 -12.50
C ILE A 118 14.39 13.97 -12.63
N THR A 119 14.66 12.68 -12.62
CA THR A 119 13.66 11.61 -12.53
C THR A 119 13.91 10.85 -11.25
N ALA A 120 12.88 10.69 -10.42
CA ALA A 120 12.95 9.97 -9.15
C ALA A 120 12.09 8.71 -9.23
N THR A 121 12.66 7.59 -8.79
CA THR A 121 11.98 6.29 -8.70
C THR A 121 12.04 5.79 -7.26
N LEU A 122 10.89 5.64 -6.63
CA LEU A 122 10.71 5.06 -5.31
C LEU A 122 10.54 3.55 -5.41
N SER A 123 11.16 2.81 -4.51
CA SER A 123 11.08 1.35 -4.46
C SER A 123 11.25 0.85 -3.03
N LEU A 124 10.73 -0.33 -2.74
CA LEU A 124 10.97 -0.98 -1.45
C LEU A 124 12.43 -1.47 -1.38
N VAL A 125 13.08 -1.33 -0.22
CA VAL A 125 14.36 -2.02 0.02
C VAL A 125 14.12 -3.51 0.23
N ASP A 126 13.09 -3.85 1.00
CA ASP A 126 12.61 -5.21 1.20
C ASP A 126 11.35 -5.43 0.35
N THR A 127 11.41 -6.36 -0.61
CA THR A 127 10.30 -6.62 -1.52
C THR A 127 9.09 -7.26 -0.84
N ASP A 128 9.29 -7.81 0.36
CA ASP A 128 8.21 -8.42 1.15
C ASP A 128 7.60 -7.43 2.17
N ALA A 129 8.02 -6.16 2.16
CA ALA A 129 7.43 -5.12 3.01
C ALA A 129 5.93 -4.94 2.68
N PRO A 130 5.07 -4.72 3.69
CA PRO A 130 3.62 -4.65 3.54
C PRO A 130 3.15 -3.26 3.07
N ILE A 131 3.83 -2.71 2.07
CA ILE A 131 3.58 -1.39 1.49
C ILE A 131 3.48 -1.54 -0.02
N ASP A 132 2.36 -1.14 -0.61
CA ASP A 132 2.22 -1.01 -2.07
C ASP A 132 2.50 0.41 -2.51
N ILE A 133 3.32 0.56 -3.55
CA ILE A 133 3.65 1.87 -4.13
C ILE A 133 2.86 1.98 -5.44
N GLN A 134 1.81 2.79 -5.43
CA GLN A 134 0.86 2.87 -6.55
C GLN A 134 1.47 3.63 -7.75
N LEU A 135 2.31 4.62 -7.49
CA LEU A 135 3.12 5.31 -8.49
C LEU A 135 4.57 5.35 -8.00
N ASP A 136 5.46 4.73 -8.76
CA ASP A 136 6.86 4.57 -8.36
C ASP A 136 7.78 5.63 -8.98
N THR A 137 7.38 6.34 -10.04
CA THR A 137 8.30 7.18 -10.82
C THR A 137 7.71 8.54 -11.15
N GLU A 138 8.47 9.61 -10.88
CA GLU A 138 8.11 11.00 -11.17
C GLU A 138 9.23 11.79 -11.87
N LEU A 139 8.83 12.71 -12.75
CA LEU A 139 9.72 13.69 -13.38
C LEU A 139 9.62 15.03 -12.63
N LEU A 140 10.72 15.45 -12.01
CA LEU A 140 10.75 16.56 -11.05
C LEU A 140 11.35 17.85 -11.61
N GLY A 141 11.86 17.81 -12.85
CA GLY A 141 12.43 18.99 -13.52
C GLY A 141 13.87 19.25 -13.07
N SER A 142 14.20 20.48 -12.70
CA SER A 142 15.56 20.87 -12.35
C SER A 142 15.66 21.62 -11.03
N ILE A 143 16.77 21.42 -10.34
CA ILE A 143 17.07 22.06 -9.05
C ILE A 143 18.47 22.66 -9.11
N SER A 144 18.55 23.98 -9.08
CA SER A 144 19.81 24.70 -8.93
C SER A 144 20.40 24.51 -7.52
N SER A 145 21.72 24.66 -7.41
CA SER A 145 22.41 24.62 -6.12
C SER A 145 21.80 25.59 -5.09
N GLY A 146 21.63 25.09 -3.86
CA GLY A 146 21.01 25.77 -2.74
C GLY A 146 19.49 25.91 -2.82
N ARG A 147 18.82 25.21 -3.74
CA ARG A 147 17.36 25.22 -3.90
C ARG A 147 16.75 23.87 -3.61
N SER A 148 15.44 23.90 -3.37
CA SER A 148 14.59 22.73 -3.25
C SER A 148 13.59 22.70 -4.40
N LEU A 149 12.89 21.57 -4.53
CA LEU A 149 11.74 21.49 -5.43
C LEU A 149 10.71 22.59 -5.16
N SER A 150 10.04 23.04 -6.21
CA SER A 150 8.93 23.99 -6.08
C SER A 150 7.68 23.37 -5.45
N SER A 151 7.51 22.06 -5.63
CA SER A 151 6.48 21.23 -5.01
C SER A 151 7.12 19.89 -4.65
N PRO A 152 6.82 19.29 -3.49
CA PRO A 152 7.27 17.95 -3.19
C PRO A 152 6.83 16.96 -4.28
N ALA A 153 7.64 15.93 -4.50
CA ALA A 153 7.26 14.76 -5.29
C ALA A 153 6.19 13.96 -4.54
N GLU A 154 5.22 13.41 -5.26
CA GLU A 154 4.06 12.73 -4.69
C GLU A 154 4.11 11.23 -5.03
N PHE A 155 4.27 10.38 -4.02
CA PHE A 155 4.23 8.93 -4.19
C PHE A 155 3.07 8.37 -3.38
N PRO A 156 1.91 8.09 -4.01
CA PRO A 156 0.80 7.42 -3.35
C PRO A 156 1.20 6.00 -2.95
N ILE A 157 0.93 5.66 -1.69
CA ILE A 157 1.22 4.36 -1.09
C ILE A 157 -0.03 3.81 -0.40
N GLU A 158 -0.07 2.49 -0.25
CA GLU A 158 -1.08 1.77 0.53
C GLU A 158 -0.35 0.87 1.54
N ILE A 159 -0.70 0.99 2.81
CA ILE A 159 -0.22 0.09 3.87
C ILE A 159 -1.20 -1.08 3.95
N TYR A 160 -0.72 -2.32 3.95
CA TYR A 160 -1.62 -3.48 4.02
C TYR A 160 -2.34 -3.56 5.37
N ASP A 161 -3.60 -4.03 5.35
CA ASP A 161 -4.43 -4.23 6.54
C ASP A 161 -3.78 -5.13 7.60
N ASP A 162 -2.92 -6.07 7.17
CA ASP A 162 -2.20 -7.00 8.04
C ASP A 162 -0.70 -6.68 8.16
N ALA A 163 -0.30 -5.45 7.83
CA ALA A 163 1.07 -4.99 8.00
C ALA A 163 1.53 -5.20 9.44
N GLU A 164 2.73 -5.79 9.59
CA GLU A 164 3.41 -5.85 10.88
C GLU A 164 3.87 -4.43 11.24
N ALA A 165 3.81 -4.08 12.53
CA ALA A 165 4.30 -2.80 12.96
C ALA A 165 5.83 -2.71 12.85
N GLY A 166 6.35 -1.49 12.66
CA GLY A 166 7.78 -1.24 12.59
C GLY A 166 8.19 -0.26 11.49
N THR A 167 9.51 -0.13 11.32
CA THR A 167 10.09 0.82 10.37
C THR A 167 10.49 0.13 9.07
N TYR A 168 9.87 0.56 7.98
CA TYR A 168 10.12 0.10 6.62
C TYR A 168 10.96 1.12 5.85
N ARG A 169 12.06 0.64 5.28
CA ARG A 169 12.96 1.49 4.50
C ARG A 169 12.64 1.44 3.02
N LEU A 170 12.39 2.61 2.47
CA LEU A 170 12.19 2.85 1.05
C LEU A 170 13.48 3.40 0.43
N LYS A 171 13.70 3.05 -0.83
CA LYS A 171 14.82 3.48 -1.66
C LYS A 171 14.32 4.46 -2.71
N LEU A 172 14.82 5.69 -2.65
CA LEU A 172 14.61 6.71 -3.67
C LEU A 172 15.83 6.75 -4.60
N PHE A 173 15.68 6.19 -5.79
CA PHE A 173 16.69 6.24 -6.84
C PHE A 173 16.44 7.45 -7.74
N VAL A 174 17.40 8.37 -7.82
CA VAL A 174 17.27 9.58 -8.62
C VAL A 174 18.31 9.56 -9.73
N THR A 175 17.85 9.80 -10.96
CA THR A 175 18.70 10.03 -12.12
C THR A 175 18.52 11.46 -12.58
N TYR A 176 19.61 12.14 -12.89
CA TYR A 176 19.58 13.51 -13.39
C TYR A 176 20.75 13.73 -14.35
N ARG A 177 20.62 14.75 -15.17
CA ARG A 177 21.67 15.23 -16.06
C ARG A 177 22.24 16.52 -15.48
N TYR A 178 23.52 16.78 -15.69
CA TYR A 178 24.09 18.08 -15.37
C TYR A 178 25.08 18.49 -16.45
N GLN A 179 25.25 19.81 -16.63
CA GLN A 179 26.23 20.35 -17.55
C GLN A 179 27.61 20.21 -16.91
N ARG A 180 28.41 19.26 -17.38
CA ARG A 180 29.77 19.07 -16.87
C ARG A 180 30.65 20.25 -17.23
N ASP A 181 30.45 20.80 -18.43
CA ASP A 181 31.45 21.64 -19.07
C ASP A 181 30.85 22.53 -20.16
N SER A 182 31.55 23.61 -20.51
CA SER A 182 31.24 24.43 -21.69
C SER A 182 32.47 25.11 -22.29
N ALA A 183 32.42 25.40 -23.59
CA ALA A 183 33.50 26.04 -24.32
C ALA A 183 32.91 27.00 -25.34
N VAL A 184 33.68 28.01 -25.73
CA VAL A 184 33.23 29.07 -26.63
C VAL A 184 34.01 29.01 -27.93
N THR A 185 33.36 29.24 -29.07
CA THR A 185 34.01 29.28 -30.39
C THR A 185 34.31 30.70 -30.84
N PRO A 186 35.58 31.14 -30.84
CA PRO A 186 35.98 32.36 -31.52
C PRO A 186 35.85 32.28 -33.05
N PRO A 187 35.69 33.41 -33.74
CA PRO A 187 35.36 34.73 -33.23
C PRO A 187 33.85 34.94 -33.03
N TYR A 188 33.03 33.88 -33.16
CA TYR A 188 31.57 34.00 -33.24
C TYR A 188 30.88 34.00 -31.88
N GLY A 189 31.51 33.42 -30.86
CA GLY A 189 31.00 33.35 -29.49
C GLY A 189 29.93 32.29 -29.29
N ASP A 190 29.81 31.31 -30.19
CA ASP A 190 28.90 30.18 -30.01
C ASP A 190 29.38 29.31 -28.84
N VAL A 191 28.45 28.84 -27.99
CA VAL A 191 28.79 28.05 -26.79
C VAL A 191 28.40 26.58 -27.02
N TYR A 192 29.35 25.69 -26.77
CA TYR A 192 29.14 24.24 -26.74
C TYR A 192 29.04 23.76 -25.30
N TYR A 193 28.20 22.75 -25.08
CA TYR A 193 27.91 22.24 -23.75
C TYR A 193 28.10 20.73 -23.72
N TRP A 194 28.79 20.24 -22.70
CA TRP A 194 28.88 18.83 -22.41
C TRP A 194 28.05 18.51 -21.18
N TYR A 195 27.34 17.40 -21.26
CA TYR A 195 26.47 16.97 -20.19
C TYR A 195 26.76 15.51 -19.84
N GLU A 196 26.63 15.21 -18.56
CA GLU A 196 26.76 13.85 -18.05
C GLU A 196 25.51 13.46 -17.26
N ASP A 197 25.19 12.17 -17.33
CA ASP A 197 24.11 11.58 -16.54
C ASP A 197 24.67 11.05 -15.23
N MET A 198 24.00 11.37 -14.14
CA MET A 198 24.34 10.95 -12.78
C MET A 198 23.20 10.19 -12.15
N ASN A 199 23.55 9.33 -11.19
CA ASN A 199 22.60 8.63 -10.36
C ASN A 199 22.95 8.78 -8.88
N GLN A 200 21.91 8.91 -8.05
CA GLN A 200 22.02 8.94 -6.60
C GLN A 200 20.96 8.03 -5.99
N THR A 201 21.31 7.37 -4.90
CA THR A 201 20.37 6.59 -4.10
C THR A 201 20.26 7.24 -2.73
N MET A 202 19.03 7.52 -2.33
CA MET A 202 18.66 8.01 -1.00
C MET A 202 17.68 7.04 -0.35
N TYR A 203 17.51 7.16 0.96
CA TYR A 203 16.61 6.31 1.73
C TYR A 203 15.61 7.16 2.49
N ILE A 204 14.38 6.65 2.55
CA ILE A 204 13.27 7.24 3.28
C ILE A 204 12.75 6.15 4.21
N ASP A 205 12.59 6.46 5.47
CA ASP A 205 12.01 5.52 6.44
C ASP A 205 10.53 5.89 6.64
N VAL A 206 9.68 4.86 6.66
CA VAL A 206 8.24 4.93 6.91
C VAL A 206 7.95 4.01 8.10
N VAL A 207 7.06 4.41 9.00
CA VAL A 207 6.72 3.69 10.22
C VAL A 207 5.26 3.24 10.14
N VAL A 208 5.01 1.96 10.40
CA VAL A 208 3.66 1.45 10.68
C VAL A 208 3.50 1.37 12.19
N GLU A 209 2.45 1.99 12.74
CA GLU A 209 2.23 2.08 14.19
C GLU A 209 2.05 0.71 14.85
N ASP A 210 2.54 0.59 16.08
CA ASP A 210 2.24 -0.52 16.96
C ASP A 210 0.81 -0.34 17.50
N GLU A 211 -0.12 -1.20 17.10
CA GLU A 211 -1.50 -1.15 17.58
C GLU A 211 -2.07 -2.55 17.87
N PRO A 212 -3.09 -2.67 18.74
CA PRO A 212 -3.82 -3.91 18.87
C PRO A 212 -4.65 -4.19 17.61
N TYR A 213 -4.51 -5.39 17.05
CA TYR A 213 -5.20 -5.79 15.82
C TYR A 213 -5.98 -7.08 16.07
N PHE A 214 -7.24 -7.14 15.66
CA PHE A 214 -8.12 -8.25 16.03
C PHE A 214 -8.51 -9.11 14.83
N LYS A 215 -8.53 -10.43 15.02
CA LYS A 215 -9.07 -11.40 14.04
C LYS A 215 -10.06 -12.34 14.71
N VAL A 216 -11.14 -12.67 14.00
CA VAL A 216 -12.03 -13.79 14.39
C VAL A 216 -11.40 -15.09 13.89
N ILE A 217 -10.91 -15.91 14.83
CA ILE A 217 -10.21 -17.16 14.49
C ILE A 217 -11.13 -18.39 14.55
N LYS A 218 -12.28 -18.28 15.24
CA LYS A 218 -13.23 -19.38 15.39
C LYS A 218 -14.63 -18.87 15.69
N THR A 219 -15.63 -19.47 15.05
CA THR A 219 -17.04 -19.28 15.39
C THR A 219 -17.70 -20.66 15.55
N GLU A 220 -18.37 -20.87 16.69
CA GLU A 220 -19.08 -22.10 17.01
C GLU A 220 -20.53 -21.79 17.33
N SER A 221 -21.45 -22.42 16.60
CA SER A 221 -22.87 -22.19 16.74
C SER A 221 -23.67 -23.40 16.24
N ASP A 222 -24.74 -23.77 16.93
CA ASP A 222 -25.71 -24.79 16.47
C ASP A 222 -27.07 -24.14 16.25
N ILE A 223 -27.11 -23.19 15.31
CA ILE A 223 -28.29 -22.35 15.10
C ILE A 223 -29.30 -23.07 14.21
N GLN A 224 -30.57 -23.06 14.62
CA GLN A 224 -31.69 -23.53 13.82
C GLN A 224 -32.73 -22.43 13.63
N GLN A 225 -33.51 -22.52 12.55
CA GLN A 225 -34.66 -21.64 12.31
C GLN A 225 -35.61 -21.66 13.51
N GLY A 226 -36.07 -20.49 13.95
CA GLY A 226 -37.05 -20.35 15.02
C GLY A 226 -36.51 -20.57 16.44
N ASP A 227 -35.23 -20.93 16.58
CA ASP A 227 -34.62 -21.21 17.88
C ASP A 227 -33.83 -20.01 18.42
N LYS A 228 -33.68 -20.02 19.74
CA LYS A 228 -32.84 -19.11 20.51
C LYS A 228 -31.61 -19.87 20.94
N GLU A 229 -30.46 -19.53 20.36
CA GLU A 229 -29.24 -20.29 20.52
C GLU A 229 -28.05 -19.38 20.84
N THR A 230 -26.96 -20.00 21.31
CA THR A 230 -25.72 -19.29 21.64
C THR A 230 -24.69 -19.40 20.52
N VAL A 231 -24.03 -18.28 20.25
CA VAL A 231 -22.92 -18.17 19.30
C VAL A 231 -21.65 -17.85 20.06
N ASN A 232 -20.66 -18.73 19.97
CA ASN A 232 -19.35 -18.52 20.57
C ASN A 232 -18.39 -18.00 19.51
N ILE A 233 -17.88 -16.78 19.69
CA ILE A 233 -16.93 -16.15 18.78
C ILE A 233 -15.59 -16.00 19.51
N THR A 234 -14.53 -16.54 18.92
CA THR A 234 -13.17 -16.43 19.47
C THR A 234 -12.39 -15.37 18.70
N TYR A 235 -11.98 -14.33 19.42
CA TYR A 235 -11.18 -13.22 18.95
C TYR A 235 -9.73 -13.45 19.34
N ALA A 236 -8.81 -13.14 18.45
CA ALA A 236 -7.38 -13.12 18.72
C ALA A 236 -6.84 -11.70 18.54
N ASN A 237 -6.03 -11.22 19.47
CA ASN A 237 -5.20 -10.05 19.24
C ASN A 237 -3.95 -10.49 18.48
N THR A 238 -3.86 -10.18 17.20
CA THR A 238 -2.71 -10.45 16.34
C THR A 238 -1.88 -9.19 16.07
N GLY A 239 -2.17 -8.09 16.77
CA GLY A 239 -1.35 -6.87 16.74
C GLY A 239 -0.20 -6.94 17.74
N ASP A 240 0.49 -5.81 17.88
CA ASP A 240 1.76 -5.72 18.58
C ASP A 240 1.61 -5.18 20.02
N ASN A 241 0.47 -4.56 20.30
CA ASN A 241 0.17 -3.93 21.58
C ASN A 241 -0.93 -4.64 22.37
N VAL A 242 -0.89 -4.45 23.70
CA VAL A 242 -1.93 -4.96 24.61
C VAL A 242 -3.19 -4.12 24.45
N ALA A 243 -4.33 -4.77 24.23
CA ALA A 243 -5.62 -4.12 24.31
C ALA A 243 -6.21 -4.29 25.71
N TYR A 244 -6.50 -3.19 26.39
CA TYR A 244 -7.06 -3.21 27.75
C TYR A 244 -8.58 -3.18 27.71
N ASP A 245 -9.23 -3.75 28.73
CA ASP A 245 -10.68 -3.66 28.95
C ASP A 245 -11.55 -4.03 27.72
N CYS A 246 -11.13 -5.05 26.97
CA CYS A 246 -11.80 -5.42 25.73
C CYS A 246 -13.25 -5.86 25.95
N ILE A 247 -14.16 -5.32 25.13
CA ILE A 247 -15.57 -5.69 25.05
C ILE A 247 -15.87 -6.05 23.60
N ALA A 248 -16.21 -7.31 23.34
CA ALA A 248 -16.70 -7.75 22.04
C ALA A 248 -18.17 -7.32 21.87
N ARG A 249 -18.51 -6.84 20.68
CA ARG A 249 -19.85 -6.41 20.31
C ARG A 249 -20.31 -7.09 19.03
N ILE A 250 -21.58 -7.45 18.93
CA ILE A 250 -22.17 -7.99 17.70
C ILE A 250 -23.24 -7.06 17.15
N SER A 251 -23.23 -6.87 15.83
CA SER A 251 -24.29 -6.19 15.09
C SER A 251 -25.05 -7.22 14.25
N VAL A 252 -26.26 -7.55 14.70
CA VAL A 252 -27.14 -8.51 14.01
C VAL A 252 -28.21 -7.79 13.20
N VAL A 253 -28.54 -8.38 12.05
CA VAL A 253 -29.63 -7.96 11.17
C VAL A 253 -30.48 -9.17 10.82
N ASP A 254 -31.62 -8.96 10.17
CA ASP A 254 -32.50 -10.03 9.69
C ASP A 254 -31.70 -11.18 9.02
N PRO A 255 -31.92 -12.44 9.43
CA PRO A 255 -33.00 -12.97 10.28
C PRO A 255 -32.67 -13.07 11.79
N PHE A 256 -31.59 -12.43 12.24
CA PHE A 256 -31.10 -12.53 13.61
C PHE A 256 -31.55 -11.34 14.46
N THR A 257 -31.85 -11.60 15.73
CA THR A 257 -32.05 -10.57 16.75
C THR A 257 -31.38 -10.98 18.05
N THR A 258 -30.87 -10.02 18.81
CA THR A 258 -30.26 -10.29 20.12
C THR A 258 -30.77 -9.29 21.16
N THR A 259 -30.73 -9.70 22.42
CA THR A 259 -30.98 -8.83 23.58
C THR A 259 -29.71 -8.58 24.39
N ASP A 260 -28.60 -9.23 24.03
CA ASP A 260 -27.30 -9.14 24.70
C ASP A 260 -26.21 -9.16 23.63
N ASP A 261 -25.85 -7.97 23.16
CA ASP A 261 -24.94 -7.74 22.03
C ASP A 261 -23.50 -7.45 22.48
N GLU A 262 -23.21 -7.45 23.78
CA GLU A 262 -21.89 -7.16 24.33
C GLU A 262 -21.37 -8.30 25.21
N ALA A 263 -20.06 -8.53 25.18
CA ALA A 263 -19.40 -9.50 26.04
C ALA A 263 -18.02 -9.00 26.47
N TYR A 264 -17.77 -8.95 27.78
CA TYR A 264 -16.47 -8.53 28.32
C TYR A 264 -15.44 -9.65 28.13
N LEU A 265 -14.35 -9.31 27.44
CA LEU A 265 -13.19 -10.16 27.25
C LEU A 265 -12.07 -9.82 28.26
N GLY A 266 -12.02 -8.58 28.77
CA GLY A 266 -10.91 -8.06 29.56
C GLY A 266 -9.63 -7.94 28.74
N ASP A 267 -8.48 -7.77 29.37
CA ASP A 267 -7.24 -7.43 28.66
C ASP A 267 -6.77 -8.55 27.70
N MET A 268 -6.41 -8.20 26.47
CA MET A 268 -5.91 -9.12 25.45
C MET A 268 -4.48 -8.75 25.05
N TYR A 269 -3.50 -9.55 25.47
CA TYR A 269 -2.10 -9.37 25.10
C TYR A 269 -1.86 -9.76 23.62
N PRO A 270 -0.78 -9.30 22.99
CA PRO A 270 -0.36 -9.78 21.68
C PRO A 270 -0.28 -11.30 21.63
N GLY A 271 -0.99 -11.91 20.68
CA GLY A 271 -1.11 -13.36 20.51
C GLY A 271 -2.16 -14.06 21.37
N ASP A 272 -2.81 -13.36 22.32
CA ASP A 272 -3.87 -13.95 23.13
C ASP A 272 -5.15 -14.17 22.32
N SER A 273 -5.93 -15.17 22.72
CA SER A 273 -7.26 -15.43 22.17
C SER A 273 -8.30 -15.62 23.27
N LYS A 274 -9.46 -14.99 23.12
CA LYS A 274 -10.58 -15.06 24.07
C LYS A 274 -11.90 -15.29 23.36
N THR A 275 -12.80 -16.02 24.01
CA THR A 275 -14.10 -16.37 23.45
C THR A 275 -15.20 -15.57 24.13
N ALA A 276 -16.00 -14.87 23.34
CA ALA A 276 -17.27 -14.29 23.77
C ALA A 276 -18.42 -15.21 23.41
N THR A 277 -19.45 -15.21 24.25
CA THR A 277 -20.70 -15.95 24.02
C THR A 277 -21.83 -14.95 23.89
N PHE A 278 -22.54 -15.01 22.76
CA PHE A 278 -23.69 -14.16 22.48
C PHE A 278 -24.95 -15.00 22.34
N GLU A 279 -26.07 -14.49 22.83
CA GLU A 279 -27.38 -15.13 22.66
C GLU A 279 -28.09 -14.51 21.45
N VAL A 280 -28.48 -15.34 20.48
CA VAL A 280 -29.11 -14.89 19.23
C VAL A 280 -30.41 -15.65 19.00
N ASN A 281 -31.47 -14.91 18.67
CA ASN A 281 -32.75 -15.49 18.22
C ASN A 281 -32.81 -15.45 16.70
N VAL A 282 -33.31 -16.53 16.10
CA VAL A 282 -33.44 -16.65 14.65
C VAL A 282 -34.89 -16.71 14.26
N ALA A 283 -35.27 -15.94 13.24
CA ALA A 283 -36.63 -15.95 12.73
C ALA A 283 -37.06 -17.35 12.23
N ASP A 284 -38.33 -17.70 12.42
CA ASP A 284 -38.89 -18.98 11.96
C ASP A 284 -38.80 -19.15 10.43
N ASP A 285 -38.82 -18.04 9.69
CA ASP A 285 -38.73 -17.97 8.23
C ASP A 285 -37.31 -17.69 7.73
N ALA A 286 -36.31 -17.73 8.61
CA ALA A 286 -34.91 -17.58 8.25
C ALA A 286 -34.53 -18.56 7.14
N THR A 287 -33.76 -18.14 6.14
CA THR A 287 -33.33 -19.06 5.09
C THR A 287 -32.18 -19.94 5.60
N VAL A 288 -32.24 -21.27 5.38
CA VAL A 288 -31.10 -22.16 5.66
C VAL A 288 -29.93 -21.80 4.75
N LYS A 289 -28.92 -21.12 5.29
CA LYS A 289 -27.66 -20.78 4.62
C LYS A 289 -26.62 -20.31 5.65
N SER A 290 -25.39 -20.13 5.18
CA SER A 290 -24.36 -19.43 5.93
C SER A 290 -24.61 -17.93 5.92
N TYR A 291 -24.47 -17.31 7.08
CA TYR A 291 -24.52 -15.88 7.32
C TYR A 291 -23.19 -15.41 7.92
N ALA A 292 -22.96 -14.10 7.90
CA ALA A 292 -21.87 -13.47 8.63
C ALA A 292 -22.47 -12.45 9.59
N ILE A 293 -22.17 -12.61 10.88
CA ILE A 293 -22.50 -11.61 11.90
C ILE A 293 -21.36 -10.59 11.93
N ASN A 294 -21.70 -9.30 11.83
CA ASN A 294 -20.72 -8.24 12.02
C ASN A 294 -20.36 -8.15 13.50
N THR A 295 -19.08 -8.03 13.80
CA THR A 295 -18.61 -7.92 15.18
C THR A 295 -17.39 -7.02 15.24
N GLU A 296 -17.27 -6.31 16.35
CA GLU A 296 -16.15 -5.41 16.63
C GLU A 296 -15.67 -5.66 18.06
N VAL A 297 -14.44 -5.27 18.36
CA VAL A 297 -13.91 -5.24 19.72
C VAL A 297 -13.68 -3.79 20.10
N LYS A 298 -14.40 -3.32 21.12
CA LYS A 298 -14.07 -2.06 21.78
C LYS A 298 -12.97 -2.31 22.79
N TYR A 299 -11.94 -1.47 22.82
CA TYR A 299 -10.82 -1.61 23.76
C TYR A 299 -10.29 -0.25 24.21
N THR A 300 -9.40 -0.26 25.18
CA THR A 300 -8.59 0.88 25.59
C THR A 300 -7.14 0.63 25.16
N ASP A 301 -6.54 1.60 24.47
CA ASP A 301 -5.15 1.54 24.03
C ASP A 301 -4.16 1.89 25.17
N GLU A 302 -2.87 1.90 24.86
CA GLU A 302 -1.83 2.22 25.84
C GLU A 302 -1.83 3.69 26.31
N HIS A 303 -2.53 4.56 25.59
CA HIS A 303 -2.68 5.98 25.88
C HIS A 303 -3.92 6.28 26.74
N ASP A 304 -4.64 5.25 27.21
CA ASP A 304 -5.90 5.33 27.96
C ASP A 304 -7.08 5.89 27.12
N ASP A 305 -6.96 5.82 25.79
CA ASP A 305 -8.00 6.23 24.85
C ASP A 305 -8.83 5.02 24.40
N SER A 306 -10.15 5.23 24.23
CA SER A 306 -11.07 4.16 23.85
C SER A 306 -11.22 4.07 22.33
N GLN A 307 -10.85 2.90 21.79
CA GLN A 307 -10.83 2.59 20.37
C GLN A 307 -11.78 1.43 20.02
N TYR A 308 -12.00 1.24 18.72
CA TYR A 308 -12.74 0.11 18.15
C TYR A 308 -11.87 -0.59 17.12
N SER A 309 -11.93 -1.92 17.06
CA SER A 309 -11.35 -2.67 15.96
C SER A 309 -12.08 -2.38 14.65
N ASP A 310 -11.48 -2.82 13.55
CA ASP A 310 -12.18 -2.98 12.28
C ASP A 310 -13.43 -3.86 12.39
N ASP A 311 -14.29 -3.75 11.38
CA ASP A 311 -15.47 -4.58 11.18
C ASP A 311 -15.09 -6.06 10.91
N LEU A 312 -15.10 -6.89 11.94
CA LEU A 312 -14.85 -8.32 11.84
C LEU A 312 -16.12 -9.07 11.42
N LYS A 313 -15.93 -10.23 10.78
CA LYS A 313 -17.02 -11.11 10.31
C LYS A 313 -16.94 -12.47 11.01
N ALA A 314 -17.99 -12.81 11.75
CA ALA A 314 -18.16 -14.13 12.36
C ALA A 314 -19.09 -15.00 11.50
N PRO A 315 -18.59 -16.03 10.80
CA PRO A 315 -19.43 -16.91 9.99
C PRO A 315 -20.29 -17.81 10.87
N VAL A 316 -21.57 -17.94 10.50
CA VAL A 316 -22.58 -18.71 11.25
C VAL A 316 -23.46 -19.48 10.27
N ASP A 317 -23.68 -20.77 10.54
CA ASP A 317 -24.53 -21.63 9.71
C ASP A 317 -25.90 -21.81 10.35
N VAL A 318 -26.97 -21.47 9.61
CA VAL A 318 -28.35 -21.70 10.05
C VAL A 318 -28.86 -23.01 9.46
N GLY A 319 -29.19 -23.96 10.34
CA GLY A 319 -29.82 -25.24 10.02
C GLY A 319 -31.35 -25.16 9.92
N SER A 320 -31.96 -26.18 9.31
CA SER A 320 -33.42 -26.34 9.32
C SER A 320 -33.91 -26.75 10.70
N SER A 321 -34.99 -26.15 11.20
CA SER A 321 -35.67 -26.63 12.40
C SER A 321 -36.11 -28.09 12.19
N GLN A 322 -35.58 -29.02 12.97
CA GLN A 322 -36.12 -30.38 12.99
C GLN A 322 -37.46 -30.36 13.70
N SER A 323 -38.53 -30.06 12.97
CA SER A 323 -39.89 -30.32 13.45
C SER A 323 -40.05 -31.82 13.63
N GLY A 324 -39.83 -32.30 14.86
CA GLY A 324 -40.11 -33.65 15.31
C GLY A 324 -41.60 -33.93 15.34
N LEU A 325 -42.25 -33.96 14.18
CA LEU A 325 -43.46 -34.72 13.97
C LEU A 325 -43.16 -35.79 12.91
N ASP A 326 -42.73 -36.95 13.38
CA ASP A 326 -42.81 -38.18 12.60
C ASP A 326 -44.26 -38.35 12.11
N GLY A 327 -44.51 -37.99 10.84
CA GLY A 327 -45.78 -38.22 10.14
C GLY A 327 -46.19 -39.70 10.08
N ASN A 328 -45.33 -40.60 10.56
CA ASN A 328 -45.60 -42.02 10.71
C ASN A 328 -46.40 -42.39 11.98
N ILE A 329 -46.50 -41.53 13.00
CA ILE A 329 -47.28 -41.86 14.21
C ILE A 329 -48.80 -41.79 13.95
N MET A 330 -49.27 -40.95 13.02
CA MET A 330 -50.70 -40.85 12.71
C MET A 330 -51.22 -41.98 11.81
N ILE A 331 -50.37 -42.62 11.00
CA ILE A 331 -50.76 -43.79 10.20
C ILE A 331 -50.89 -45.04 11.08
N GLY A 332 -50.05 -45.17 12.12
CA GLY A 332 -50.09 -46.30 13.05
C GLY A 332 -51.37 -46.36 13.90
N ALA A 333 -51.88 -45.22 14.37
CA ALA A 333 -53.07 -45.17 15.22
C ALA A 333 -54.37 -45.51 14.46
N VAL A 334 -54.50 -45.11 13.19
CA VAL A 334 -55.69 -45.42 12.37
C VAL A 334 -55.73 -46.90 12.00
N VAL A 335 -54.57 -47.52 11.73
CA VAL A 335 -54.48 -48.95 11.40
C VAL A 335 -54.74 -49.83 12.64
N LEU A 336 -54.30 -49.43 13.83
CA LEU A 336 -54.56 -50.18 15.08
C LEU A 336 -56.04 -50.19 15.49
N VAL A 337 -56.76 -49.08 15.33
CA VAL A 337 -58.21 -49.03 15.59
C VAL A 337 -58.98 -49.86 14.56
N GLY A 338 -58.55 -49.88 13.30
CA GLY A 338 -59.10 -50.76 12.26
C GLY A 338 -58.87 -52.25 12.53
N ILE A 339 -57.66 -52.64 12.96
CA ILE A 339 -57.31 -54.06 13.18
C ILE A 339 -57.92 -54.61 14.49
N ILE A 340 -58.05 -53.81 15.55
CA ILE A 340 -58.63 -54.27 16.83
C ILE A 340 -60.16 -54.08 16.88
N GLY A 341 -60.66 -52.99 16.30
CA GLY A 341 -62.09 -52.65 16.32
C GLY A 341 -62.96 -53.61 15.47
N THR A 342 -62.46 -54.02 14.30
CA THR A 342 -63.24 -54.85 13.36
C THR A 342 -63.48 -56.28 13.87
N PRO A 343 -62.49 -56.99 14.47
CA PRO A 343 -62.72 -58.31 15.06
C PRO A 343 -63.59 -58.29 16.32
N LEU A 344 -63.48 -57.26 17.17
CA LEU A 344 -64.31 -57.14 18.39
C LEU A 344 -65.78 -56.81 18.04
N TYR A 345 -66.00 -55.95 17.03
CA TYR A 345 -67.32 -55.67 16.51
C TYR A 345 -67.98 -56.90 15.87
N MET A 346 -67.23 -57.71 15.10
CA MET A 346 -67.77 -58.95 14.51
C MET A 346 -68.03 -60.05 15.56
N ARG A 347 -67.20 -60.17 16.60
CA ARG A 347 -67.37 -61.19 17.65
C ARG A 347 -68.53 -60.89 18.59
N SER A 348 -68.84 -59.61 18.84
CA SER A 348 -70.03 -59.21 19.62
C SER A 348 -71.35 -59.42 18.87
N ARG A 349 -71.34 -59.32 17.53
CA ARG A 349 -72.53 -59.56 16.70
C ARG A 349 -72.89 -61.04 16.57
N ASN A 350 -71.92 -61.95 16.56
CA ASN A 350 -72.21 -63.39 16.52
C ASN A 350 -72.76 -63.95 17.83
N LYS A 351 -72.37 -63.40 18.99
CA LYS A 351 -72.96 -63.81 20.28
C LYS A 351 -74.41 -63.39 20.47
N ARG A 352 -74.90 -62.36 19.76
CA ARG A 352 -76.31 -61.94 19.79
C ARG A 352 -77.23 -62.73 18.84
N LYS A 353 -76.72 -63.74 18.14
CA LYS A 353 -77.51 -64.62 17.28
C LYS A 353 -77.68 -66.04 17.85
N GLU A 354 -77.08 -66.34 19.01
CA GLU A 354 -77.15 -67.65 19.67
C GLU A 354 -77.88 -67.61 21.04
N GLU A 355 -78.51 -66.47 21.36
CA GLU A 355 -79.62 -66.38 22.32
C GLU A 355 -80.88 -65.98 21.54
#